data_AF-A0A3M1MD13-F1
#
_entry.id   AF-A0A3M1MD13-F1
#
_cell.length_a   1.000
_cell.length_b   1.000
_cell.length_c   1.000
_cell.angle_alpha   90.00
_cell.angle_beta   90.00
_cell.angle_gamma   90.00
#
_symmetry.space_group_name_H-M   'P 1'
#
loop_
_entity.id
_entity.type
_entity.pdbx_description
1 polymer ?
#
loop_
_entity_poly.entity_id
_entity_poly.type
_entity_poly.pdbx_seq_one_letter_code
_entity_poly.pdbx_strand_id
1 'polypeptide(L)'
;MPLFRRILGLFTARGKSLARYRAGMEKAKAKDYQGAIADYTAVIDAANTPADVQAMATYNRALAYSALHEEALAEEDLSTILNRPDLPEDIKVAAQQRRERLLRRKRREGVRDETM
;
A
#
# COMPACT_ATOMS: atom_id res chain seq x y z
N MET A 1 -2.70 -11.46 35.73
CA MET A 1 -2.45 -10.01 35.49
C MET A 1 -1.92 -9.77 34.06
N PRO A 2 -2.75 -9.71 33.00
CA PRO A 2 -2.26 -9.73 31.61
C PRO A 2 -2.31 -8.38 30.87
N LEU A 3 -2.58 -7.25 31.55
CA LEU A 3 -2.71 -5.95 30.86
C LEU A 3 -1.36 -5.40 30.34
N PHE A 4 -0.27 -5.60 31.09
CA PHE A 4 1.06 -5.05 30.76
C PHE A 4 1.71 -5.68 29.52
N ARG A 5 1.38 -6.94 29.20
CA ARG A 5 1.94 -7.64 28.03
C ARG A 5 1.43 -7.08 26.69
N ARG A 6 0.20 -6.53 26.67
CA ARG A 6 -0.40 -5.93 25.46
C ARG A 6 0.23 -4.58 25.12
N ILE A 7 0.54 -3.75 26.12
CA ILE A 7 1.13 -2.42 25.92
C ILE A 7 2.58 -2.53 25.41
N LEU A 8 3.40 -3.41 25.99
CA LEU A 8 4.78 -3.62 25.52
C LEU A 8 4.85 -4.25 24.11
N GLY A 9 3.88 -5.11 23.76
CA GLY A 9 3.79 -5.75 22.44
C GLY A 9 3.46 -4.77 21.29
N LEU A 10 2.70 -3.71 21.57
CA LEU A 10 2.31 -2.70 20.58
C LEU A 10 3.51 -1.85 20.10
N PHE A 11 4.44 -1.49 20.99
CA PHE A 11 5.63 -0.72 20.63
C PHE A 11 6.61 -1.54 19.76
N THR A 12 6.78 -2.82 20.07
CA THR A 12 7.67 -3.72 19.32
C THR A 12 7.09 -4.09 17.94
N ALA A 13 5.77 -4.31 17.85
CA ALA A 13 5.10 -4.59 16.58
C ALA A 13 5.17 -3.39 15.63
N ARG A 14 4.84 -2.17 16.09
CA ARG A 14 4.92 -0.95 15.27
C ARG A 14 6.33 -0.72 14.74
N GLY A 15 7.36 -0.85 15.59
CA GLY A 15 8.76 -0.68 15.19
C GLY A 15 9.20 -1.69 14.12
N LYS A 16 8.82 -2.96 14.28
CA LYS A 16 9.12 -4.01 13.30
C LYS A 16 8.46 -3.74 11.95
N SER A 17 7.17 -3.41 11.95
CA SER A 17 6.43 -3.10 10.72
C SER A 17 6.99 -1.86 10.04
N LEU A 18 7.40 -0.82 10.79
CA LEU A 18 8.01 0.37 10.23
C LEU A 18 9.40 0.11 9.64
N ALA A 19 10.22 -0.72 10.28
CA ALA A 19 11.52 -1.12 9.75
C ALA A 19 11.37 -1.88 8.42
N ARG A 20 10.42 -2.81 8.36
CA ARG A 20 10.11 -3.56 7.13
C ARG A 20 9.55 -2.65 6.03
N TYR A 21 8.66 -1.72 6.38
CA TYR A 21 8.14 -0.69 5.48
C TYR A 21 9.27 0.15 4.87
N ARG A 22 10.22 0.60 5.70
CA ARG A 22 11.41 1.36 5.25
C ARG A 22 12.28 0.54 4.29
N ALA A 23 12.47 -0.76 4.55
CA ALA A 23 13.18 -1.64 3.63
C ALA A 23 12.49 -1.71 2.26
N GLY A 24 11.14 -1.79 2.23
CA GLY A 24 10.36 -1.71 1.00
C GLY A 24 10.55 -0.39 0.25
N MET A 25 10.61 0.74 0.97
CA MET A 25 10.87 2.05 0.36
C MET A 25 12.26 2.13 -0.29
N GLU A 26 13.30 1.65 0.39
CA GLU A 26 14.67 1.66 -0.15
C GLU A 26 14.78 0.79 -1.41
N LYS A 27 14.12 -0.38 -1.42
CA LYS A 27 14.04 -1.23 -2.62
C LYS A 27 13.30 -0.57 -3.77
N ALA A 28 12.15 0.06 -3.49
CA ALA A 28 11.40 0.80 -4.51
C ALA A 28 12.23 1.95 -5.10
N LYS A 29 13.00 2.65 -4.26
CA LYS A 29 13.94 3.70 -4.70
C LYS A 29 15.06 3.13 -5.57
N ALA A 30 15.53 1.93 -5.27
CA ALA A 30 16.47 1.18 -6.09
C ALA A 30 15.83 0.54 -7.35
N LYS A 31 14.54 0.78 -7.61
CA LYS A 31 13.72 0.17 -8.68
C LYS A 31 13.57 -1.36 -8.57
N ASP A 32 13.89 -1.93 -7.41
CA ASP A 32 13.53 -3.31 -7.06
C ASP A 32 12.08 -3.34 -6.58
N TYR A 33 11.15 -3.24 -7.54
CA TYR A 33 9.72 -3.14 -7.23
C TYR A 33 9.17 -4.47 -6.70
N GLN A 34 9.64 -5.61 -7.20
CA GLN A 34 9.24 -6.93 -6.68
C GLN A 34 9.68 -7.12 -5.23
N GLY A 35 10.94 -6.76 -4.90
CA GLY A 35 11.42 -6.79 -3.52
C GLY A 35 10.70 -5.80 -2.62
N ALA A 36 10.34 -4.62 -3.14
CA ALA A 36 9.52 -3.65 -2.41
C ALA A 36 8.11 -4.19 -2.11
N ILE A 37 7.46 -4.81 -3.10
CA ILE A 37 6.14 -5.45 -2.96
C ILE A 37 6.18 -6.52 -1.87
N ALA A 38 7.19 -7.40 -1.89
CA ALA A 38 7.36 -8.42 -0.86
C ALA A 38 7.48 -7.83 0.56
N ASP A 39 8.19 -6.71 0.69
CA ASP A 39 8.38 -6.04 1.98
C ASP A 39 7.10 -5.34 2.45
N TYR A 40 6.36 -4.69 1.55
CA TYR A 40 5.06 -4.08 1.87
C TYR A 40 4.00 -5.14 2.22
N THR A 41 3.93 -6.23 1.48
CA THR A 41 3.03 -7.36 1.79
C THR A 41 3.29 -7.91 3.18
N ALA A 42 4.56 -8.09 3.56
CA ALA A 42 4.91 -8.53 4.91
C ALA A 42 4.45 -7.56 6.02
N VAL A 43 4.33 -6.25 5.74
CA VAL A 43 3.80 -5.26 6.68
C VAL A 43 2.27 -5.35 6.79
N ILE A 44 1.61 -5.55 5.65
CA ILE A 44 0.15 -5.67 5.54
C ILE A 44 -0.33 -6.94 6.27
N ASP A 45 0.37 -8.05 6.09
CA ASP A 45 0.03 -9.35 6.67
C ASP A 45 0.46 -9.49 8.14
N ALA A 46 1.29 -8.55 8.65
CA ALA A 46 1.78 -8.61 10.02
C ALA A 46 0.66 -8.32 11.03
N ALA A 47 0.54 -9.23 12.01
CA ALA A 47 -0.40 -9.09 13.11
C ALA A 47 -0.06 -7.86 13.98
N ASN A 48 -1.10 -7.13 14.40
CA ASN A 48 -1.00 -5.91 15.22
C ASN A 48 -0.21 -4.76 14.56
N THR A 49 -0.09 -4.74 13.23
CA THR A 49 0.40 -3.53 12.54
C THR A 49 -0.63 -2.41 12.70
N PRO A 50 -0.22 -1.21 13.14
CA PRO A 50 -1.11 -0.05 13.21
C PRO A 50 -1.75 0.25 11.85
N ALA A 51 -3.02 0.67 11.86
CA ALA A 51 -3.81 0.91 10.65
C ALA A 51 -3.16 1.92 9.69
N ASP A 52 -2.55 2.98 10.24
CA ASP A 52 -1.82 3.98 9.47
C ASP A 52 -0.62 3.38 8.73
N VAL A 53 0.16 2.54 9.42
CA VAL A 53 1.33 1.86 8.82
C VAL A 53 0.90 0.84 7.77
N GLN A 54 -0.19 0.09 8.01
CA GLN A 54 -0.76 -0.80 7.00
C GLN A 54 -1.19 -0.02 5.76
N ALA A 55 -1.91 1.08 5.92
CA ALA A 55 -2.37 1.91 4.80
C ALA A 55 -1.21 2.50 3.99
N MET A 56 -0.16 2.98 4.66
CA MET A 56 1.06 3.45 3.99
C MET A 56 1.73 2.34 3.16
N ALA A 57 1.83 1.12 3.71
CA ALA A 57 2.41 -0.01 3.01
C ALA A 57 1.55 -0.43 1.81
N THR A 58 0.22 -0.53 1.98
CA THR A 58 -0.72 -0.82 0.89
C THR A 58 -0.65 0.22 -0.22
N TYR A 59 -0.61 1.51 0.14
CA TYR A 59 -0.51 2.59 -0.84
C TYR A 59 0.79 2.50 -1.64
N ASN A 60 1.92 2.30 -0.97
CA ASN A 60 3.21 2.18 -1.65
C ASN A 60 3.32 0.88 -2.47
N ARG A 61 2.65 -0.19 -2.07
CA ARG A 61 2.53 -1.41 -2.87
C ARG A 61 1.76 -1.16 -4.16
N ALA A 62 0.66 -0.39 -4.10
CA ALA A 62 -0.03 0.06 -5.32
C ALA A 62 0.87 0.87 -6.25
N LEU A 63 1.75 1.72 -5.70
CA LEU A 63 2.72 2.45 -6.52
C LEU A 63 3.74 1.52 -7.18
N ALA A 64 4.23 0.51 -6.46
CA ALA A 64 5.15 -0.47 -7.00
C ALA A 64 4.49 -1.35 -8.08
N TYR A 65 3.24 -1.77 -7.90
CA TYR A 65 2.47 -2.46 -8.94
C TYR A 65 2.29 -1.59 -10.19
N SER A 66 1.91 -0.32 -10.02
CA SER A 66 1.80 0.62 -11.14
C SER A 66 3.14 0.82 -11.88
N ALA A 67 4.27 0.77 -11.17
CA ALA A 67 5.61 0.83 -11.77
C ALA A 67 5.97 -0.45 -12.55
N LEU A 68 5.33 -1.58 -12.26
CA LEU A 68 5.45 -2.84 -12.98
C LEU A 68 4.36 -3.03 -14.05
N HIS A 69 3.53 -2.00 -14.31
CA HIS A 69 2.37 -2.07 -15.21
C HIS A 69 1.26 -3.04 -14.76
N GLU A 70 1.28 -3.46 -13.49
CA GLU A 70 0.26 -4.30 -12.86
C GLU A 70 -0.91 -3.44 -12.34
N GLU A 71 -1.54 -2.67 -13.24
CA GLU A 71 -2.50 -1.63 -12.86
C GLU A 71 -3.77 -2.18 -12.18
N ALA A 72 -4.13 -3.45 -12.43
CA ALA A 72 -5.25 -4.12 -11.76
C ALA A 72 -4.97 -4.32 -10.26
N LEU A 73 -3.77 -4.81 -9.91
CA LEU A 73 -3.34 -4.99 -8.53
C LEU A 73 -3.17 -3.64 -7.82
N ALA A 74 -2.69 -2.63 -8.54
CA ALA A 74 -2.60 -1.27 -8.01
C ALA A 74 -3.98 -0.68 -7.67
N GLU A 75 -4.97 -0.87 -8.55
CA GLU A 75 -6.35 -0.43 -8.30
C GLU A 75 -6.98 -1.16 -7.12
N GLU A 76 -6.75 -2.46 -7.00
CA GLU A 76 -7.22 -3.28 -5.88
C GLU A 76 -6.70 -2.73 -4.55
N ASP A 77 -5.37 -2.55 -4.42
CA ASP A 77 -4.74 -2.00 -3.22
C ASP A 77 -5.33 -0.63 -2.84
N LEU A 78 -5.52 0.27 -3.81
CA LEU A 78 -6.13 1.58 -3.55
C LEU A 78 -7.58 1.46 -3.08
N SER A 79 -8.34 0.51 -3.65
CA SER A 79 -9.73 0.27 -3.25
C SER A 79 -9.82 -0.27 -1.82
N THR A 80 -8.85 -1.09 -1.39
CA THR A 80 -8.80 -1.55 0.01
C THR A 80 -8.66 -0.38 0.99
N ILE A 81 -7.89 0.66 0.66
CA ILE A 81 -7.72 1.85 1.49
C ILE A 81 -9.03 2.65 1.59
N LEU A 82 -9.73 2.83 0.46
CA LEU A 82 -10.99 3.58 0.42
C LEU A 82 -12.11 2.91 1.23
N ASN A 83 -12.11 1.58 1.28
CA ASN A 83 -13.13 0.80 1.97
C ASN A 83 -12.89 0.71 3.50
N ARG A 84 -11.80 1.28 4.02
CA ARG A 84 -11.44 1.19 5.44
C ARG A 84 -11.99 2.36 6.25
N PRO A 85 -13.01 2.16 7.11
CA PRO A 85 -13.62 3.26 7.86
C PRO A 85 -12.68 3.82 8.95
N ASP A 86 -11.70 3.04 9.40
CA ASP A 86 -10.72 3.38 10.43
C ASP A 86 -9.60 4.33 9.97
N LEU A 87 -9.46 4.53 8.66
CA LEU A 87 -8.44 5.41 8.11
C LEU A 87 -8.90 6.87 8.04
N PRO A 88 -8.01 7.83 8.34
CA PRO A 88 -8.32 9.24 8.21
C PRO A 88 -8.53 9.64 6.73
N GLU A 89 -9.34 10.68 6.54
CA GLU A 89 -9.88 11.06 5.22
C GLU A 89 -8.80 11.53 4.25
N ASP A 90 -7.74 12.17 4.75
CA ASP A 90 -6.59 12.59 3.97
C ASP A 90 -5.90 11.42 3.24
N ILE A 91 -5.76 10.28 3.92
CA ILE A 91 -5.21 9.05 3.32
C ILE A 91 -6.14 8.52 2.22
N LYS A 92 -7.45 8.54 2.45
CA LYS A 92 -8.44 8.10 1.45
C LYS A 92 -8.45 9.00 0.23
N VAL A 93 -8.39 10.31 0.42
CA VAL A 93 -8.30 11.29 -0.68
C VAL A 93 -7.07 11.03 -1.54
N ALA A 94 -5.90 10.78 -0.93
CA ALA A 94 -4.68 10.43 -1.67
C ALA A 94 -4.86 9.13 -2.49
N ALA A 95 -5.46 8.09 -1.89
CA ALA A 95 -5.75 6.84 -2.58
C ALA A 95 -6.75 7.02 -3.74
N GLN A 96 -7.81 7.79 -3.54
CA GLN A 96 -8.80 8.11 -4.56
C GLN A 96 -8.17 8.84 -5.74
N GLN A 97 -7.42 9.90 -5.48
CA GLN A 97 -6.73 10.67 -6.53
C GLN A 97 -5.79 9.78 -7.33
N ARG A 98 -5.06 8.87 -6.67
CA ARG A 98 -4.17 7.93 -7.35
C ARG A 98 -4.96 6.96 -8.23
N ARG A 99 -6.07 6.41 -7.74
CA ARG A 99 -6.93 5.47 -8.47
C ARG A 99 -7.56 6.12 -9.70
N GLU A 100 -8.05 7.34 -9.57
CA GLU A 100 -8.60 8.10 -10.70
C GLU A 100 -7.57 8.31 -11.82
N ARG A 101 -6.29 8.53 -11.46
CA ARG A 101 -5.22 8.63 -12.45
C ARG A 101 -5.00 7.31 -13.20
N LEU A 102 -5.10 6.17 -12.51
CA LEU A 102 -4.99 4.84 -13.15
C LEU A 102 -6.15 4.59 -14.11
N LEU A 103 -7.38 4.86 -13.69
CA LEU A 103 -8.57 4.70 -14.54
C LEU A 103 -8.53 5.59 -15.78
N ARG A 104 -8.00 6.81 -15.65
CA ARG A 104 -7.78 7.70 -16.80
C ARG A 104 -6.75 7.15 -17.78
N ARG A 105 -5.68 6.50 -17.31
CA ARG A 105 -4.69 5.84 -18.17
C ARG A 105 -5.32 4.65 -18.90
N LYS A 106 -6.01 3.78 -18.18
CA LYS A 106 -6.71 2.60 -18.73
C LYS A 106 -7.73 2.99 -19.81
N ARG A 107 -8.54 4.03 -19.59
CA ARG A 107 -9.46 4.54 -20.62
C ARG A 107 -8.74 5.05 -21.85
N ARG A 108 -7.59 5.73 -21.70
CA ARG A 108 -6.80 6.21 -22.84
C ARG A 108 -6.16 5.07 -23.62
N GLU A 109 -5.76 4.00 -22.93
CA GLU A 109 -5.21 2.79 -23.55
C GLU A 109 -6.28 2.03 -24.33
N GLY A 110 -7.45 1.77 -23.72
CA GLY A 110 -8.55 1.09 -24.41
C GLY A 110 -9.04 1.83 -25.64
N VAL A 111 -9.13 3.17 -25.60
CA VAL A 111 -9.49 3.97 -26.79
C VAL A 111 -8.46 3.84 -27.91
N ARG A 112 -7.16 3.69 -27.60
CA ARG A 112 -6.14 3.48 -28.63
C ARG A 112 -6.29 2.13 -29.31
N ASP A 113 -6.55 1.08 -28.53
CA ASP A 113 -6.72 -0.28 -29.05
C ASP A 113 -7.99 -0.44 -29.90
N GLU A 114 -9.04 0.36 -29.65
CA GLU A 114 -10.27 0.38 -30.45
C GLU A 114 -10.15 1.17 -31.79
N THR A 115 -9.10 1.98 -31.94
CA THR A 115 -8.90 2.87 -33.12
C THR A 115 -7.85 2.38 -34.13
N MET A 116 -7.25 1.19 -33.92
CA MET A 116 -6.32 0.52 -34.84
C MET A 116 -6.92 -0.76 -35.40
#